data_AF-A0A450STN5-F1
#
_entry.id   AF-A0A450STN5-F1
#
_cell.length_a   1.000
_cell.length_b   1.000
_cell.length_c   1.000
_cell.angle_alpha   90.00
_cell.angle_beta   90.00
_cell.angle_gamma   90.00
#
_symmetry.space_group_name_H-M   'P 1'
#
loop_
_entity.id
_entity.type
_entity.pdbx_description
1 polymer ?
#
loop_
_entity_poly.entity_id
_entity_poly.type
_entity_poly.pdbx_seq_one_letter_code
_entity_poly.pdbx_strand_id
1 'polypeptide(L)'
;MTKRPELVRLPVSADEITLGKSVLASFDVMDATETVAAIEKKEIGPALAPFINRYEQVGERDAFLWKFAWESIDLFTLPCIDPNWREYLLITKMLGAILLVVFDDVADQDRNGEILESLISAVQQREPESKNGAGSQKLAFVGELWLAIRERRSHMPRHGEFGTLLDFDYTQLFNSFRYALLVNIAPSLSNRTEHNLYHPHSMHIMVSATLDLMCSPDFASEEHGILREAVWNAQMMGRLSNCVTTWHREIKERDYSGNVFSLALERGIIHSDELRGSNTMALEQKLRASEIEYLLLATWARHREKIIELSTLVHSVDLIALVRGLEKLLGLHISCRGYI
;
A
#
# COMPACT_ATOMS: atom_id res chain seq x y z
N MET A 1 16.06 32.55 -20.51
CA MET A 1 15.60 31.94 -19.24
C MET A 1 14.15 32.35 -19.02
N THR A 2 13.21 31.57 -19.51
CA THR A 2 11.77 31.75 -19.24
C THR A 2 11.50 31.37 -17.79
N LYS A 3 10.97 32.31 -16.99
CA LYS A 3 10.49 32.01 -15.63
C LYS A 3 9.49 30.87 -15.72
N ARG A 4 9.77 29.73 -15.07
CA ARG A 4 8.79 28.66 -14.91
C ARG A 4 7.55 29.28 -14.24
N PRO A 5 6.32 28.93 -14.68
CA PRO A 5 5.13 29.37 -13.97
C PRO A 5 5.22 28.90 -12.53
N GLU A 6 5.16 29.83 -11.58
CA GLU A 6 5.09 29.50 -10.16
C GLU A 6 3.76 28.78 -9.94
N LEU A 7 3.81 27.48 -9.63
CA LEU A 7 2.68 26.76 -9.08
C LEU A 7 2.15 27.58 -7.89
N VAL A 8 0.85 27.83 -7.87
CA VAL A 8 0.18 28.50 -6.76
C VAL A 8 0.44 27.66 -5.51
N ARG A 9 1.34 28.15 -4.65
CA ARG A 9 1.73 27.46 -3.42
C ARG A 9 0.58 27.56 -2.44
N LEU A 10 -0.05 26.44 -2.12
CA LEU A 10 -1.07 26.42 -1.07
C LEU A 10 -0.38 26.54 0.29
N PRO A 11 -0.64 27.60 1.08
CA PRO A 11 -0.01 27.76 2.39
C PRO A 11 -0.33 26.57 3.30
N VAL A 12 0.66 26.18 4.11
CA VAL A 12 0.48 25.17 5.16
C VAL A 12 -0.55 25.70 6.16
N SER A 13 -1.66 24.98 6.37
CA SER A 13 -2.70 25.39 7.32
C SER A 13 -2.30 25.01 8.75
N ALA A 14 -2.31 25.97 9.67
CA ALA A 14 -2.07 25.73 11.09
C ALA A 14 -3.08 24.74 11.69
N ASP A 15 -4.31 24.73 11.18
CA ASP A 15 -5.35 23.80 11.62
C ASP A 15 -5.04 22.36 11.18
N GLU A 16 -4.51 22.18 9.96
CA GLU A 16 -4.07 20.87 9.48
C GLU A 16 -2.92 20.32 10.35
N ILE A 17 -1.95 21.17 10.69
CA ILE A 17 -0.84 20.77 11.57
C ILE A 17 -1.35 20.40 12.97
N THR A 18 -2.26 21.19 13.54
CA THR A 18 -2.87 20.91 14.85
C THR A 18 -3.60 19.57 14.84
N LEU A 19 -4.40 19.30 13.80
CA LEU A 19 -5.10 18.03 13.63
C LEU A 19 -4.11 16.85 13.51
N GLY A 20 -3.06 16.99 12.70
CA GLY A 20 -2.03 15.96 12.55
C GLY A 20 -1.32 15.64 13.87
N LYS A 21 -1.02 16.67 14.67
CA LYS A 21 -0.45 16.51 16.01
C LYS A 21 -1.41 15.80 16.96
N SER A 22 -2.70 16.12 16.93
CA SER A 22 -3.68 15.42 17.77
C SER A 22 -3.85 13.96 17.38
N VAL A 23 -3.77 13.63 16.08
CA VAL A 23 -3.76 12.24 15.61
C VAL A 23 -2.57 11.51 16.21
N LEU A 24 -1.36 12.02 16.05
CA LEU A 24 -0.17 11.36 16.59
C LEU A 24 -0.24 11.20 18.12
N ALA A 25 -0.74 12.20 18.83
CA ALA A 25 -0.89 12.15 20.28
C ALA A 25 -1.99 11.19 20.75
N SER A 26 -2.94 10.82 19.88
CA SER A 26 -4.01 9.87 20.21
C SER A 26 -3.57 8.41 20.16
N PHE A 27 -2.44 8.12 19.53
CA PHE A 27 -1.83 6.81 19.59
C PHE A 27 -0.91 6.76 20.80
N ASP A 28 -1.32 5.99 21.80
CA ASP A 28 -0.38 5.47 22.79
C ASP A 28 0.61 4.66 21.96
N VAL A 29 1.81 5.22 21.74
CA VAL A 29 2.86 4.51 21.01
C VAL A 29 3.16 3.31 21.90
N MET A 30 2.54 2.16 21.56
CA MET A 30 2.90 0.87 22.14
C MET A 30 4.41 0.84 22.12
N ASP A 31 5.04 0.52 23.26
CA ASP A 31 6.49 0.54 23.37
C ASP A 31 7.07 -0.09 22.10
N ALA A 32 7.78 0.74 21.32
CA ALA A 32 8.25 0.35 20.00
C ALA A 32 9.06 -0.94 20.11
N THR A 33 9.79 -1.09 21.22
CA THR A 33 10.56 -2.27 21.58
C THR A 33 9.67 -3.50 21.77
N GLU A 34 8.60 -3.38 22.54
CA GLU A 34 7.66 -4.49 22.78
C GLU A 34 6.91 -4.88 21.52
N THR A 35 6.52 -3.89 20.71
CA THR A 35 5.80 -4.12 19.44
C THR A 35 6.68 -4.83 18.43
N VAL A 36 7.91 -4.34 18.22
CA VAL A 36 8.90 -4.98 17.34
C VAL A 36 9.19 -6.40 17.82
N ALA A 37 9.44 -6.60 19.12
CA ALA A 37 9.69 -7.93 19.69
C ALA A 37 8.47 -8.88 19.54
N ALA A 38 7.25 -8.35 19.60
CA ALA A 38 6.04 -9.13 19.38
C ALA A 38 5.92 -9.56 17.90
N ILE A 39 6.22 -8.67 16.95
CA ILE A 39 6.25 -8.98 15.52
C ILE A 39 7.34 -10.01 15.21
N GLU A 40 8.55 -9.83 15.74
CA GLU A 40 9.65 -10.78 15.55
C GLU A 40 9.30 -12.20 16.02
N LYS A 41 8.48 -12.34 17.06
CA LYS A 41 8.03 -13.64 17.58
C LYS A 41 6.88 -14.26 16.80
N LYS A 42 6.25 -13.55 15.85
CA LYS A 42 5.17 -14.13 15.06
C LYS A 42 5.68 -15.27 14.17
N GLU A 43 4.91 -16.33 14.15
CA GLU A 43 5.10 -17.46 13.25
C GLU A 43 4.19 -17.28 12.04
N ILE A 44 4.79 -17.40 10.86
CA ILE A 44 4.05 -17.45 9.60
C ILE A 44 3.80 -18.93 9.31
N GLY A 45 2.54 -19.29 9.04
CA GLY A 45 2.15 -20.68 8.84
C GLY A 45 2.93 -21.37 7.71
N PRO A 46 3.09 -22.71 7.78
CA PRO A 46 3.94 -23.47 6.84
C PRO A 46 3.49 -23.38 5.37
N ALA A 47 2.23 -23.02 5.12
CA ALA A 47 1.69 -22.81 3.78
C ALA A 47 2.39 -21.68 3.01
N LEU A 48 2.95 -20.67 3.70
CA LEU A 48 3.61 -19.52 3.08
C LEU A 48 5.13 -19.68 2.97
N ALA A 49 5.72 -20.62 3.73
CA ALA A 49 7.16 -20.82 3.76
C ALA A 49 7.79 -21.07 2.37
N PRO A 50 7.20 -21.88 1.47
CA PRO A 50 7.76 -22.07 0.13
C PRO A 50 7.87 -20.76 -0.67
N PHE A 51 6.88 -19.88 -0.54
CA PHE A 51 6.85 -18.60 -1.27
C PHE A 51 7.80 -17.57 -0.67
N ILE A 52 7.90 -17.51 0.66
CA ILE A 52 8.86 -16.62 1.34
C ILE A 52 10.29 -17.05 1.02
N ASN A 53 10.61 -18.34 1.14
CA ASN A 53 11.94 -18.88 0.81
C ASN A 53 12.29 -18.67 -0.67
N ARG A 54 11.28 -18.67 -1.55
CA ARG A 54 11.47 -18.38 -2.97
C ARG A 54 11.70 -16.91 -3.23
N TYR A 55 10.99 -16.02 -2.52
CA TYR A 55 11.23 -14.58 -2.56
C TYR A 55 12.67 -14.23 -2.14
N GLU A 56 13.19 -14.83 -1.07
CA GLU A 56 14.57 -14.59 -0.58
C GLU A 56 15.67 -14.87 -1.64
N GLN A 57 15.35 -15.62 -2.69
CA GLN A 57 16.28 -15.91 -3.79
C GLN A 57 16.27 -14.83 -4.88
N VAL A 58 15.23 -13.98 -4.92
CA VAL A 58 15.00 -13.00 -6.00
C VAL A 58 14.80 -11.56 -5.51
N GLY A 59 14.66 -11.35 -4.20
CA GLY A 59 14.46 -10.05 -3.57
C GLY A 59 15.34 -9.85 -2.33
N GLU A 60 15.25 -8.66 -1.74
CA GLU A 60 16.17 -8.20 -0.68
C GLU A 60 15.49 -7.94 0.67
N ARG A 61 14.16 -8.12 0.76
CA ARG A 61 13.39 -7.89 1.99
C ARG A 61 13.61 -9.01 3.01
N ASP A 62 13.61 -8.64 4.28
CA ASP A 62 13.87 -9.55 5.39
C ASP A 62 12.61 -10.25 5.92
N ALA A 63 12.82 -11.17 6.87
CA ALA A 63 11.75 -11.90 7.53
C ALA A 63 10.82 -11.01 8.39
N PHE A 64 11.29 -9.83 8.82
CA PHE A 64 10.48 -8.92 9.63
C PHE A 64 9.33 -8.37 8.80
N LEU A 65 9.58 -7.99 7.54
CA LEU A 65 8.54 -7.52 6.63
C LEU A 65 7.37 -8.50 6.52
N TRP A 66 7.66 -9.81 6.36
CA TRP A 66 6.60 -10.81 6.20
C TRP A 66 5.76 -10.99 7.47
N LYS A 67 6.37 -10.88 8.65
CA LYS A 67 5.68 -10.96 9.93
C LYS A 67 4.84 -9.71 10.20
N PHE A 68 5.37 -8.55 9.82
CA PHE A 68 4.65 -7.28 9.84
C PHE A 68 3.43 -7.32 8.90
N ALA A 69 3.62 -7.80 7.66
CA ALA A 69 2.54 -7.93 6.69
C ALA A 69 1.47 -8.92 7.17
N TRP A 70 1.86 -10.06 7.74
CA TRP A 70 0.93 -11.03 8.32
C TRP A 70 0.04 -10.42 9.40
N GLU A 71 0.63 -9.62 10.29
CA GLU A 71 -0.17 -8.91 11.30
C GLU A 71 -1.07 -7.84 10.69
N SER A 72 -0.53 -7.08 9.74
CA SER A 72 -1.23 -5.95 9.13
C SER A 72 -2.47 -6.39 8.36
N ILE A 73 -2.41 -7.51 7.63
CA ILE A 73 -3.52 -8.00 6.81
C ILE A 73 -4.76 -8.31 7.65
N ASP A 74 -4.57 -8.84 8.86
CA ASP A 74 -5.69 -9.17 9.74
C ASP A 74 -6.43 -7.90 10.19
N LEU A 75 -5.69 -6.80 10.42
CA LEU A 75 -6.23 -5.54 10.91
C LEU A 75 -7.21 -4.87 9.94
N PHE A 76 -7.04 -5.02 8.62
CA PHE A 76 -7.96 -4.44 7.63
C PHE A 76 -8.85 -5.48 6.95
N THR A 77 -8.91 -6.71 7.46
CA THR A 77 -9.85 -7.72 6.98
C THR A 77 -11.27 -7.36 7.39
N LEU A 78 -12.21 -7.36 6.43
CA LEU A 78 -13.60 -7.00 6.71
C LEU A 78 -14.21 -7.96 7.74
N PRO A 79 -15.00 -7.45 8.71
CA PRO A 79 -15.55 -8.24 9.80
C PRO A 79 -16.73 -9.15 9.39
N CYS A 80 -17.12 -9.16 8.10
CA CYS A 80 -18.25 -9.91 7.56
C CYS A 80 -17.86 -11.27 6.96
N ILE A 81 -16.60 -11.68 7.03
CA ILE A 81 -16.14 -12.95 6.48
C ILE A 81 -16.68 -14.15 7.27
N ASP A 82 -17.00 -15.25 6.59
CA ASP A 82 -17.28 -16.52 7.25
C ASP A 82 -16.00 -17.01 7.96
N PRO A 83 -16.04 -17.26 9.29
CA PRO A 83 -14.88 -17.74 10.05
C PRO A 83 -14.22 -18.99 9.48
N ASN A 84 -14.97 -19.88 8.82
CA ASN A 84 -14.44 -21.11 8.20
C ASN A 84 -13.49 -20.82 7.05
N TRP A 85 -13.60 -19.64 6.42
CA TRP A 85 -12.74 -19.20 5.32
C TRP A 85 -11.57 -18.34 5.76
N ARG A 86 -11.51 -17.89 7.03
CA ARG A 86 -10.56 -16.87 7.49
C ARG A 86 -9.11 -17.24 7.21
N GLU A 87 -8.64 -18.41 7.65
CA GLU A 87 -7.25 -18.83 7.42
C GLU A 87 -6.93 -18.92 5.93
N TYR A 88 -7.83 -19.54 5.15
CA TYR A 88 -7.67 -19.70 3.71
C TYR A 88 -7.54 -18.34 2.99
N LEU A 89 -8.35 -17.37 3.40
CA LEU A 89 -8.38 -16.01 2.89
C LEU A 89 -7.12 -15.23 3.27
N LEU A 90 -6.70 -15.26 4.53
CA LEU A 90 -5.50 -14.56 5.00
C LEU A 90 -4.24 -15.06 4.29
N ILE A 91 -4.11 -16.38 4.06
CA ILE A 91 -3.03 -16.94 3.25
C ILE A 91 -3.09 -16.39 1.81
N THR A 92 -4.28 -16.32 1.21
CA THR A 92 -4.46 -15.79 -0.15
C THR A 92 -4.05 -14.31 -0.23
N LYS A 93 -4.42 -13.50 0.77
CA LYS A 93 -4.00 -12.11 0.87
C LYS A 93 -2.49 -11.98 1.05
N MET A 94 -1.85 -12.85 1.83
CA MET A 94 -0.38 -12.86 1.97
C MET A 94 0.33 -13.17 0.66
N LEU A 95 -0.18 -14.11 -0.14
CA LEU A 95 0.38 -14.34 -1.49
C LEU A 95 0.27 -13.06 -2.34
N GLY A 96 -0.85 -12.34 -2.24
CA GLY A 96 -1.03 -11.03 -2.87
C GLY A 96 -0.06 -9.95 -2.34
N ALA A 97 0.25 -9.95 -1.04
CA ALA A 97 1.24 -9.06 -0.45
C ALA A 97 2.68 -9.38 -0.94
N ILE A 98 3.04 -10.66 -1.03
CA ILE A 98 4.33 -11.08 -1.61
C ILE A 98 4.41 -10.66 -3.09
N LEU A 99 3.33 -10.87 -3.86
CA LEU A 99 3.24 -10.43 -5.24
C LEU A 99 3.46 -8.91 -5.35
N LEU A 100 2.76 -8.12 -4.53
CA LEU A 100 2.92 -6.67 -4.45
C LEU A 100 4.37 -6.27 -4.21
N VAL A 101 5.05 -6.88 -3.24
CA VAL A 101 6.46 -6.55 -2.91
C VAL A 101 7.38 -6.82 -4.10
N VAL A 102 7.19 -7.91 -4.83
CA VAL A 102 8.01 -8.19 -6.03
C VAL A 102 7.84 -7.10 -7.09
N PHE A 103 6.62 -6.59 -7.30
CA PHE A 103 6.37 -5.52 -8.25
C PHE A 103 6.88 -4.17 -7.77
N ASP A 104 6.74 -3.88 -6.48
CA ASP A 104 7.27 -2.68 -5.81
C ASP A 104 8.79 -2.59 -5.97
N ASP A 105 9.52 -3.67 -5.66
CA ASP A 105 10.97 -3.73 -5.81
C ASP A 105 11.41 -3.49 -7.28
N VAL A 106 10.68 -4.03 -8.26
CA VAL A 106 10.98 -3.84 -9.69
C VAL A 106 10.70 -2.41 -10.14
N ALA A 107 9.60 -1.80 -9.67
CA ALA A 107 9.22 -0.44 -10.05
C ALA A 107 10.14 0.61 -9.42
N ASP A 108 10.48 0.46 -8.14
CA ASP A 108 11.09 1.51 -7.34
C ASP A 108 12.61 1.38 -7.21
N GLN A 109 13.10 0.15 -7.01
CA GLN A 109 14.53 -0.14 -6.84
C GLN A 109 15.21 -0.45 -8.17
N ASP A 110 14.70 -1.45 -8.92
CA ASP A 110 15.31 -1.83 -10.21
C ASP A 110 15.05 -0.77 -11.29
N ARG A 111 13.92 -0.04 -11.17
CA ARG A 111 13.39 0.91 -12.17
C ARG A 111 13.37 0.33 -13.57
N ASN A 112 13.05 -0.95 -13.67
CA ASN A 112 13.14 -1.70 -14.91
C ASN A 112 11.76 -1.89 -15.53
N GLY A 113 11.38 -0.92 -16.37
CA GLY A 113 10.09 -0.93 -17.06
C GLY A 113 9.88 -2.15 -17.95
N GLU A 114 10.93 -2.66 -18.58
CA GLU A 114 10.78 -3.86 -19.40
C GLU A 114 10.45 -5.08 -18.52
N ILE A 115 11.16 -5.29 -17.40
CA ILE A 115 10.85 -6.40 -16.48
C ILE A 115 9.44 -6.22 -15.92
N LEU A 116 9.07 -5.02 -15.49
CA LEU A 116 7.73 -4.72 -14.96
C LEU A 116 6.63 -5.14 -15.94
N GLU A 117 6.73 -4.75 -17.21
CA GLU A 117 5.74 -5.13 -18.23
C GLU A 117 5.71 -6.64 -18.51
N SER A 118 6.85 -7.32 -18.43
CA SER A 118 6.89 -8.79 -18.53
C SER A 118 6.17 -9.46 -17.35
N LEU A 119 6.34 -8.95 -16.12
CA LEU A 119 5.62 -9.45 -14.95
C LEU A 119 4.11 -9.19 -15.08
N ILE A 120 3.70 -7.98 -15.50
CA ILE A 120 2.29 -7.65 -15.74
C ILE A 120 1.69 -8.55 -16.82
N SER A 121 2.44 -8.82 -17.90
CA SER A 121 1.97 -9.70 -18.97
C SER A 121 1.73 -11.13 -18.48
N ALA A 122 2.64 -11.67 -17.65
CA ALA A 122 2.49 -13.01 -17.08
C ALA A 122 1.23 -13.15 -16.21
N VAL A 123 0.94 -12.17 -15.34
CA VAL A 123 -0.28 -12.20 -14.51
C VAL A 123 -1.55 -11.94 -15.31
N GLN A 124 -1.47 -11.15 -16.38
CA GLN A 124 -2.59 -10.91 -17.30
C GLN A 124 -2.78 -12.01 -18.35
N GLN A 125 -2.03 -13.12 -18.28
CA GLN A 125 -2.07 -14.23 -19.24
C GLN A 125 -1.87 -13.77 -20.70
N ARG A 126 -1.07 -12.72 -20.89
CA ARG A 126 -0.54 -12.31 -22.19
C ARG A 126 0.78 -13.03 -22.37
N GLU A 127 1.16 -13.38 -23.60
CA GLU A 127 2.46 -14.00 -23.84
C GLU A 127 3.57 -13.07 -23.32
N PRO A 128 4.33 -13.46 -22.29
CA PRO A 128 5.44 -12.66 -21.83
C PRO A 128 6.54 -12.69 -22.88
N GLU A 129 7.14 -11.55 -23.19
CA GLU A 129 8.37 -11.54 -23.99
C GLU A 129 9.44 -12.37 -23.29
N SER A 130 10.09 -13.29 -24.01
CA SER A 130 11.10 -14.17 -23.42
C SER A 130 12.29 -13.34 -22.91
N LYS A 131 12.69 -13.51 -21.64
CA LYS A 131 13.84 -12.82 -21.05
C LYS A 131 14.88 -13.77 -20.48
N ASN A 132 16.15 -13.36 -20.57
CA ASN A 132 17.30 -14.05 -19.99
C ASN A 132 17.74 -13.34 -18.68
N GLY A 133 18.42 -14.05 -17.77
CA GLY A 133 19.04 -13.48 -16.56
C GLY A 133 18.09 -13.29 -15.37
N ALA A 134 18.39 -12.37 -14.44
CA ALA A 134 17.63 -12.17 -13.19
C ALA A 134 16.13 -11.87 -13.43
N GLY A 135 15.78 -11.22 -14.55
CA GLY A 135 14.40 -11.01 -14.95
C GLY A 135 13.63 -12.32 -15.19
N SER A 136 14.29 -13.41 -15.57
CA SER A 136 13.64 -14.72 -15.77
C SER A 136 13.29 -15.42 -14.46
N GLN A 137 14.07 -15.21 -13.40
CA GLN A 137 13.79 -15.78 -12.07
C GLN A 137 12.62 -15.08 -11.39
N LYS A 138 12.59 -13.73 -11.40
CA LYS A 138 11.43 -12.95 -10.91
C LYS A 138 10.17 -13.31 -11.70
N LEU A 139 10.27 -13.44 -13.03
CA LEU A 139 9.15 -13.84 -13.88
C LEU A 139 8.61 -15.23 -13.55
N ALA A 140 9.49 -16.22 -13.38
CA ALA A 140 9.09 -17.57 -12.98
C ALA A 140 8.38 -17.58 -11.62
N PHE A 141 8.95 -16.87 -10.64
CA PHE A 141 8.36 -16.76 -9.31
C PHE A 141 6.99 -16.06 -9.31
N VAL A 142 6.84 -14.96 -10.06
CA VAL A 142 5.54 -14.29 -10.23
C VAL A 142 4.52 -15.22 -10.88
N GLY A 143 4.94 -16.06 -11.85
CA GLY A 143 4.08 -17.08 -12.44
C GLY A 143 3.60 -18.11 -11.40
N GLU A 144 4.49 -18.60 -10.55
CA GLU A 144 4.17 -19.54 -9.45
C GLU A 144 3.20 -18.91 -8.45
N LEU A 145 3.48 -17.68 -7.98
CA LEU A 145 2.61 -16.91 -7.07
C LEU A 145 1.23 -16.69 -7.66
N TRP A 146 1.16 -16.23 -8.91
CA TRP A 146 -0.09 -15.91 -9.55
C TRP A 146 -0.95 -17.14 -9.81
N LEU A 147 -0.33 -18.27 -10.17
CA LEU A 147 -1.04 -19.54 -10.30
C LEU A 147 -1.66 -19.94 -8.94
N ALA A 148 -0.92 -19.83 -7.85
CA ALA A 148 -1.42 -20.12 -6.51
C ALA A 148 -2.57 -19.18 -6.11
N ILE A 149 -2.47 -17.87 -6.38
CA ILE A 149 -3.55 -16.91 -6.12
C ILE A 149 -4.81 -17.26 -6.94
N ARG A 150 -4.65 -17.58 -8.23
CA ARG A 150 -5.75 -17.94 -9.13
C ARG A 150 -6.43 -19.24 -8.73
N GLU A 151 -5.66 -20.25 -8.37
CA GLU A 151 -6.20 -21.51 -7.87
C GLU A 151 -6.96 -21.27 -6.57
N ARG A 152 -6.40 -20.48 -5.64
CA ARG A 152 -7.07 -20.27 -4.35
C ARG A 152 -8.37 -19.49 -4.48
N ARG A 153 -8.35 -18.39 -5.23
CA ARG A 153 -9.53 -17.55 -5.39
C ARG A 153 -10.69 -18.28 -6.11
N SER A 154 -10.42 -19.27 -6.96
CA SER A 154 -11.46 -20.03 -7.66
C SER A 154 -12.27 -20.95 -6.74
N HIS A 155 -11.73 -21.31 -5.57
CA HIS A 155 -12.41 -22.12 -4.56
C HIS A 155 -13.28 -21.30 -3.60
N MET A 156 -13.15 -19.97 -3.61
CA MET A 156 -13.93 -19.12 -2.70
C MET A 156 -15.42 -19.09 -3.09
N PRO A 157 -16.34 -19.07 -2.11
CA PRO A 157 -17.75 -19.38 -2.35
C PRO A 157 -18.44 -18.39 -3.29
N ARG A 158 -18.06 -17.11 -3.27
CA ARG A 158 -18.62 -16.07 -4.16
C ARG A 158 -17.66 -15.68 -5.29
N HIS A 159 -16.76 -16.57 -5.72
CA HIS A 159 -15.85 -16.29 -6.84
C HIS A 159 -16.56 -15.91 -8.13
N GLY A 160 -17.66 -16.60 -8.47
CA GLY A 160 -18.44 -16.30 -9.66
C GLY A 160 -19.01 -14.88 -9.69
N GLU A 161 -19.25 -14.29 -8.52
CA GLU A 161 -19.84 -12.96 -8.37
C GLU A 161 -18.77 -11.85 -8.40
N PHE A 162 -17.67 -12.03 -7.68
CA PHE A 162 -16.65 -10.99 -7.52
C PHE A 162 -15.40 -11.18 -8.39
N GLY A 163 -15.26 -12.29 -9.13
CA GLY A 163 -14.05 -12.61 -9.89
C GLY A 163 -13.65 -11.52 -10.90
N THR A 164 -14.61 -10.99 -11.66
CA THR A 164 -14.35 -9.89 -12.61
C THR A 164 -13.92 -8.60 -11.91
N LEU A 165 -14.51 -8.29 -10.75
CA LEU A 165 -14.12 -7.13 -9.96
C LEU A 165 -12.71 -7.29 -9.40
N LEU A 166 -12.37 -8.50 -8.94
CA LEU A 166 -11.03 -8.79 -8.44
C LEU A 166 -9.97 -8.62 -9.54
N ASP A 167 -10.25 -9.06 -10.76
CA ASP A 167 -9.36 -8.84 -11.91
C ASP A 167 -9.19 -7.35 -12.25
N PHE A 168 -10.26 -6.56 -12.09
CA PHE A 168 -10.18 -5.10 -12.20
C PHE A 168 -9.31 -4.49 -11.09
N ASP A 169 -9.48 -4.91 -9.84
CA ASP A 169 -8.69 -4.39 -8.71
C ASP A 169 -7.20 -4.73 -8.83
N TYR A 170 -6.86 -5.94 -9.31
CA TYR A 170 -5.47 -6.28 -9.67
C TYR A 170 -4.93 -5.41 -10.82
N THR A 171 -5.76 -5.08 -11.80
CA THR A 171 -5.35 -4.15 -12.87
C THR A 171 -5.01 -2.76 -12.32
N GLN A 172 -5.76 -2.27 -11.33
CA GLN A 172 -5.44 -1.00 -10.66
C GLN A 172 -4.14 -1.10 -9.84
N LEU A 173 -3.91 -2.21 -9.15
CA LEU A 173 -2.64 -2.49 -8.46
C LEU A 173 -1.46 -2.47 -9.46
N PHE A 174 -1.56 -3.10 -10.62
CA PHE A 174 -0.48 -3.05 -11.61
C PHE A 174 -0.28 -1.64 -12.20
N ASN A 175 -1.36 -0.88 -12.34
CA ASN A 175 -1.29 0.51 -12.77
C ASN A 175 -0.57 1.40 -11.74
N SER A 176 -0.68 1.12 -10.44
CA SER A 176 0.06 1.88 -9.43
C SER A 176 1.57 1.72 -9.57
N PHE A 177 2.06 0.52 -9.93
CA PHE A 177 3.48 0.29 -10.15
C PHE A 177 4.00 0.93 -11.44
N ARG A 178 3.18 0.94 -12.51
CA ARG A 178 3.51 1.71 -13.73
C ARG A 178 3.65 3.20 -13.42
N TYR A 179 2.73 3.75 -12.62
CA TYR A 179 2.79 5.14 -12.19
C TYR A 179 4.01 5.42 -11.29
N ALA A 180 4.31 4.54 -10.33
CA ALA A 180 5.48 4.67 -9.46
C ALA A 180 6.79 4.71 -10.27
N LEU A 181 6.97 3.77 -11.20
CA LEU A 181 8.09 3.73 -12.14
C LEU A 181 8.20 5.05 -12.94
N LEU A 182 7.08 5.52 -13.49
CA LEU A 182 7.06 6.75 -14.29
C LEU A 182 7.51 7.97 -13.49
N VAL A 183 7.03 8.10 -12.25
CA VAL A 183 7.42 9.19 -11.33
C VAL A 183 8.89 9.07 -10.93
N ASN A 184 9.38 7.86 -10.67
CA ASN A 184 10.77 7.62 -10.28
C ASN A 184 11.76 7.91 -11.42
N ILE A 185 11.38 7.66 -12.68
CA ILE A 185 12.18 8.04 -13.86
C ILE A 185 12.07 9.55 -14.15
N ALA A 186 10.88 10.13 -13.97
CA ALA A 186 10.61 11.54 -14.27
C ALA A 186 9.88 12.24 -13.10
N PRO A 187 10.60 12.64 -12.02
CA PRO A 187 9.98 13.22 -10.82
C PRO A 187 9.17 14.51 -11.07
N SER A 188 9.40 15.19 -12.18
CA SER A 188 8.63 16.35 -12.62
C SER A 188 7.18 16.05 -12.99
N LEU A 189 6.82 14.77 -13.19
CA LEU A 189 5.44 14.34 -13.43
C LEU A 189 4.64 14.19 -12.13
N SER A 190 5.31 14.11 -10.98
CA SER A 190 4.66 13.94 -9.69
C SER A 190 3.72 15.11 -9.38
N ASN A 191 2.45 14.79 -9.13
CA ASN A 191 1.44 15.74 -8.72
C ASN A 191 0.45 15.06 -7.76
N ARG A 192 -0.19 15.85 -6.90
CA ARG A 192 -1.07 15.32 -5.85
C ARG A 192 -2.30 14.59 -6.40
N THR A 193 -2.85 15.06 -7.51
CA THR A 193 -4.09 14.54 -8.09
C THR A 193 -3.88 13.12 -8.61
N GLU A 194 -2.92 12.92 -9.53
CA GLU A 194 -2.62 11.60 -10.09
C GLU A 194 -2.04 10.67 -9.04
N HIS A 195 -1.20 11.19 -8.13
CA HIS A 195 -0.69 10.40 -7.02
C HIS A 195 -1.85 9.79 -6.22
N ASN A 196 -2.81 10.61 -5.78
CA ASN A 196 -3.94 10.12 -4.97
C ASN A 196 -4.88 9.21 -5.78
N LEU A 197 -4.90 9.32 -7.11
CA LEU A 197 -5.73 8.46 -7.96
C LEU A 197 -5.12 7.08 -8.17
N TYR A 198 -3.81 7.00 -8.46
CA TYR A 198 -3.19 5.74 -8.90
C TYR A 198 -2.46 5.02 -7.79
N HIS A 199 -1.64 5.74 -7.02
CA HIS A 199 -0.65 5.11 -6.17
C HIS A 199 -1.22 4.36 -4.94
N PRO A 200 -2.32 4.78 -4.28
CA PRO A 200 -2.87 4.08 -3.12
C PRO A 200 -3.20 2.61 -3.37
N HIS A 201 -3.45 2.20 -4.62
CA HIS A 201 -3.69 0.80 -4.97
C HIS A 201 -2.51 -0.12 -4.62
N SER A 202 -1.29 0.42 -4.48
CA SER A 202 -0.12 -0.33 -4.00
C SER A 202 -0.23 -0.80 -2.54
N MET A 203 -1.27 -0.42 -1.79
CA MET A 203 -1.53 -0.97 -0.46
C MET A 203 -2.32 -2.28 -0.48
N HIS A 204 -2.82 -2.73 -1.63
CA HIS A 204 -3.60 -3.97 -1.80
C HIS A 204 -4.95 -4.02 -1.03
N ILE A 205 -5.31 -3.00 -0.23
CA ILE A 205 -6.54 -3.00 0.59
C ILE A 205 -7.80 -3.19 -0.25
N MET A 206 -7.89 -2.56 -1.44
CA MET A 206 -9.03 -2.78 -2.34
C MET A 206 -9.12 -4.23 -2.84
N VAL A 207 -7.99 -4.82 -3.25
CA VAL A 207 -7.92 -6.24 -3.67
C VAL A 207 -8.32 -7.15 -2.50
N SER A 208 -7.80 -6.87 -1.31
CA SER A 208 -8.10 -7.63 -0.09
C SER A 208 -9.56 -7.55 0.31
N ALA A 209 -10.21 -6.39 0.19
CA ALA A 209 -11.63 -6.27 0.47
C ALA A 209 -12.49 -7.05 -0.53
N THR A 210 -12.11 -7.06 -1.82
CA THR A 210 -12.81 -7.90 -2.81
C THR A 210 -12.64 -9.39 -2.51
N LEU A 211 -11.46 -9.82 -2.05
CA LEU A 211 -11.25 -11.18 -1.54
C LEU A 211 -12.10 -11.47 -0.28
N ASP A 212 -12.28 -10.49 0.61
CA ASP A 212 -13.15 -10.64 1.79
C ASP A 212 -14.60 -10.88 1.39
N LEU A 213 -15.10 -10.11 0.41
CA LEU A 213 -16.46 -10.27 -0.11
C LEU A 213 -16.69 -11.64 -0.74
N MET A 214 -15.66 -12.22 -1.37
CA MET A 214 -15.72 -13.59 -1.90
C MET A 214 -15.98 -14.65 -0.83
N CYS A 215 -15.67 -14.35 0.43
CA CYS A 215 -15.83 -15.21 1.60
C CYS A 215 -16.90 -14.69 2.59
N SER A 216 -17.73 -13.72 2.19
CA SER A 216 -18.75 -13.09 3.05
C SER A 216 -20.16 -13.46 2.54
N PRO A 217 -20.76 -14.57 2.99
CA PRO A 217 -22.05 -15.05 2.46
C PRO A 217 -23.21 -14.07 2.70
N ASP A 218 -23.18 -13.34 3.82
CA ASP A 218 -24.26 -12.46 4.24
C ASP A 218 -24.10 -10.99 3.76
N PHE A 219 -23.07 -10.71 2.95
CA PHE A 219 -22.85 -9.35 2.43
C PHE A 219 -23.93 -8.94 1.41
N ALA A 220 -24.54 -7.77 1.64
CA ALA A 220 -25.63 -7.21 0.87
C ALA A 220 -25.12 -6.50 -0.40
N SER A 221 -25.39 -7.08 -1.58
CA SER A 221 -24.86 -6.61 -2.88
C SER A 221 -25.26 -5.18 -3.24
N GLU A 222 -26.37 -4.68 -2.72
CA GLU A 222 -26.88 -3.33 -2.90
C GLU A 222 -26.02 -2.27 -2.20
N GLU A 223 -25.28 -2.63 -1.15
CA GLU A 223 -24.39 -1.72 -0.42
C GLU A 223 -23.00 -1.61 -1.08
N HIS A 224 -22.74 -2.40 -2.13
CA HIS A 224 -21.41 -2.59 -2.69
C HIS A 224 -20.76 -1.30 -3.20
N GLY A 225 -21.52 -0.40 -3.83
CA GLY A 225 -20.98 0.89 -4.28
C GLY A 225 -20.45 1.74 -3.11
N ILE A 226 -21.23 1.79 -2.02
CA ILE A 226 -20.90 2.57 -0.83
C ILE A 226 -19.76 1.92 -0.05
N LEU A 227 -19.78 0.59 0.09
CA LEU A 227 -18.68 -0.16 0.69
C LEU A 227 -17.36 0.09 -0.06
N ARG A 228 -17.36 0.12 -1.40
CA ARG A 228 -16.14 0.41 -2.17
C ARG A 228 -15.61 1.82 -1.91
N GLU A 229 -16.48 2.81 -1.71
CA GLU A 229 -16.06 4.15 -1.29
C GLU A 229 -15.41 4.13 0.10
N ALA A 230 -15.98 3.39 1.05
CA ALA A 230 -15.39 3.23 2.38
C ALA A 230 -14.02 2.52 2.33
N VAL A 231 -13.90 1.45 1.53
CA VAL A 231 -12.64 0.71 1.35
C VAL A 231 -11.59 1.56 0.63
N TRP A 232 -11.99 2.44 -0.30
CA TRP A 232 -11.05 3.38 -0.91
C TRP A 232 -10.46 4.33 0.14
N ASN A 233 -11.28 4.85 1.06
CA ASN A 233 -10.80 5.66 2.18
C ASN A 233 -9.91 4.83 3.13
N ALA A 234 -10.23 3.55 3.36
CA ALA A 234 -9.38 2.64 4.12
C ALA A 234 -8.01 2.43 3.46
N GLN A 235 -7.99 2.29 2.13
CA GLN A 235 -6.77 2.20 1.34
C GLN A 235 -5.91 3.46 1.49
N MET A 236 -6.54 4.64 1.45
CA MET A 236 -5.86 5.91 1.70
C MET A 236 -5.27 5.98 3.12
N MET A 237 -6.02 5.54 4.13
CA MET A 237 -5.51 5.45 5.51
C MET A 237 -4.28 4.54 5.58
N GLY A 238 -4.34 3.33 5.02
CA GLY A 238 -3.20 2.41 4.98
C GLY A 238 -1.98 3.02 4.28
N ARG A 239 -2.18 3.68 3.13
CA ARG A 239 -1.08 4.30 2.38
C ARG A 239 -0.42 5.42 3.16
N LEU A 240 -1.23 6.27 3.79
CA LEU A 240 -0.72 7.39 4.58
C LEU A 240 0.03 6.88 5.82
N SER A 241 -0.43 5.80 6.46
CA SER A 241 0.28 5.13 7.57
C SER A 241 1.66 4.63 7.14
N ASN A 242 1.77 4.01 5.96
CA ASN A 242 3.05 3.62 5.39
C ASN A 242 3.94 4.84 5.11
N CYS A 243 3.46 5.83 4.35
CA CYS A 243 4.25 6.98 3.94
C CYS A 243 4.83 7.81 5.08
N VAL A 244 4.14 7.95 6.23
CA VAL A 244 4.67 8.73 7.37
C VAL A 244 5.85 8.04 8.05
N THR A 245 6.12 6.77 7.75
CA THR A 245 7.18 5.98 8.41
C THR A 245 8.31 5.55 7.49
N THR A 246 8.09 5.45 6.18
CA THR A 246 9.06 4.91 5.21
C THR A 246 9.87 5.97 4.46
N TRP A 247 9.39 7.22 4.37
CA TRP A 247 9.97 8.24 3.49
C TRP A 247 11.46 8.56 3.73
N HIS A 248 11.97 8.35 4.95
CA HIS A 248 13.41 8.47 5.24
C HIS A 248 14.27 7.46 4.49
N ARG A 249 13.77 6.22 4.41
CA ARG A 249 14.41 5.14 3.65
C ARG A 249 14.25 5.39 2.16
N GLU A 250 13.07 5.80 1.72
CA GLU A 250 12.77 6.13 0.31
C GLU A 250 13.71 7.20 -0.26
N ILE A 251 14.08 8.24 0.51
CA ILE A 251 15.09 9.23 0.10
C ILE A 251 16.44 8.58 -0.24
N LYS A 252 16.88 7.60 0.56
CA LYS A 252 18.15 6.90 0.35
C LYS A 252 18.08 5.99 -0.89
N GLU A 253 16.95 5.35 -1.07
CA GLU A 253 16.63 4.49 -2.22
C GLU A 253 16.35 5.32 -3.50
N ARG A 254 16.16 6.64 -3.35
CA ARG A 254 15.71 7.57 -4.40
C ARG A 254 14.35 7.20 -4.99
N ASP A 255 13.52 6.54 -4.18
CA ASP A 255 12.11 6.38 -4.46
C ASP A 255 11.40 7.69 -4.07
N TYR A 256 10.77 8.32 -5.04
CA TYR A 256 10.03 9.57 -4.87
C TYR A 256 8.56 9.41 -5.25
N SER A 257 8.09 8.17 -5.39
CA SER A 257 6.72 7.86 -5.75
C SER A 257 5.73 8.13 -4.61
N GLY A 258 6.18 8.21 -3.36
CA GLY A 258 5.33 8.34 -2.17
C GLY A 258 4.67 9.70 -1.91
N ASN A 259 3.65 9.69 -1.02
CA ASN A 259 2.79 10.85 -0.74
C ASN A 259 3.55 12.05 -0.17
N VAL A 260 4.66 11.83 0.54
CA VAL A 260 5.49 12.89 1.12
C VAL A 260 6.01 13.82 0.02
N PHE A 261 6.49 13.25 -1.08
CA PHE A 261 7.10 14.02 -2.16
C PHE A 261 6.06 14.77 -3.00
N SER A 262 4.95 14.11 -3.36
CA SER A 262 3.88 14.77 -4.11
C SER A 262 3.25 15.93 -3.33
N LEU A 263 3.06 15.77 -2.02
CA LEU A 263 2.57 16.83 -1.14
C LEU A 263 3.60 17.96 -0.97
N ALA A 264 4.88 17.63 -0.79
CA ALA A 264 5.92 18.63 -0.63
C ALA A 264 6.13 19.48 -1.90
N LEU A 265 5.98 18.88 -3.09
CA LEU A 265 5.97 19.58 -4.37
C LEU A 265 4.76 20.53 -4.50
N GLU A 266 3.55 20.04 -4.18
CA GLU A 266 2.32 20.84 -4.21
C GLU A 266 2.38 22.05 -3.26
N ARG A 267 2.93 21.86 -2.06
CA ARG A 267 3.09 22.93 -1.05
C ARG A 267 4.30 23.82 -1.33
N GLY A 268 5.09 23.53 -2.36
CA GLY A 268 6.30 24.29 -2.71
C GLY A 268 7.38 24.23 -1.62
N ILE A 269 7.40 23.17 -0.81
CA ILE A 269 8.43 22.88 0.18
C ILE A 269 9.72 22.45 -0.55
N ILE A 270 9.57 21.63 -1.58
CA ILE A 270 10.65 21.18 -2.47
C ILE A 270 10.32 21.51 -3.93
N HIS A 271 11.34 21.46 -4.78
CA HIS A 271 11.25 21.52 -6.23
C HIS A 271 11.65 20.19 -6.87
N SER A 272 11.13 19.89 -8.06
CA SER A 272 11.43 18.64 -8.79
C SER A 272 12.93 18.44 -9.07
N ASP A 273 13.68 19.54 -9.21
CA ASP A 273 15.12 19.49 -9.45
C ASP A 273 15.90 19.05 -8.19
N GLU A 274 15.35 19.27 -6.99
CA GLU A 274 15.93 18.80 -5.73
C GLU A 274 15.83 17.27 -5.61
N LEU A 275 14.79 16.64 -6.17
CA LEU A 275 14.64 15.18 -6.21
C LEU A 275 15.70 14.51 -7.11
N ARG A 276 16.15 15.21 -8.16
CA ARG A 276 17.24 14.73 -9.03
C ARG A 276 18.64 15.03 -8.47
N GLY A 277 18.72 15.87 -7.44
CA GLY A 277 19.97 16.29 -6.83
C GLY A 277 20.68 15.17 -6.08
N SER A 278 21.97 15.36 -5.82
CA SER A 278 22.78 14.43 -5.02
C SER A 278 22.72 14.69 -3.50
N ASN A 279 22.15 15.82 -3.08
CA ASN A 279 22.13 16.24 -1.67
C ASN A 279 20.86 15.75 -0.94
N THR A 280 20.79 14.44 -0.70
CA THR A 280 19.69 13.78 0.00
C THR A 280 19.54 14.26 1.45
N MET A 281 20.65 14.62 2.11
CA MET A 281 20.63 15.15 3.48
C MET A 281 19.89 16.50 3.57
N ALA A 282 20.13 17.42 2.63
CA ALA A 282 19.44 18.70 2.61
C ALA A 282 17.94 18.53 2.30
N LEU A 283 17.60 17.62 1.39
CA LEU A 283 16.21 17.25 1.09
C LEU A 283 15.49 16.73 2.34
N GLU A 284 16.11 15.78 3.05
CA GLU A 284 15.55 15.21 4.27
C GLU A 284 15.36 16.28 5.36
N GLN A 285 16.36 17.13 5.60
CA GLN A 285 16.27 18.21 6.58
C GLN A 285 15.12 19.17 6.28
N LYS A 286 14.92 19.51 5.00
CA LYS A 286 13.85 20.40 4.55
C LYS A 286 12.47 19.81 4.80
N LEU A 287 12.29 18.52 4.48
CA LEU A 287 11.04 17.79 4.73
C LEU A 287 10.76 17.67 6.23
N ARG A 288 11.75 17.34 7.06
CA ARG A 288 11.62 17.31 8.54
C ARG A 288 11.18 18.66 9.08
N ALA A 289 11.82 19.75 8.65
CA ALA A 289 11.52 21.11 9.12
C ALA A 289 10.13 21.61 8.70
N SER A 290 9.54 21.02 7.66
CA SER A 290 8.25 21.43 7.11
C SER A 290 7.03 20.81 7.80
N GLU A 291 7.24 19.93 8.79
CA GLU A 291 6.14 19.25 9.50
C GLU A 291 5.22 18.43 8.57
N ILE A 292 5.76 17.96 7.43
CA ILE A 292 5.01 17.26 6.37
C ILE A 292 4.26 16.01 6.86
N GLU A 293 4.81 15.30 7.84
CA GLU A 293 4.16 14.12 8.44
C GLU A 293 2.83 14.49 9.08
N TYR A 294 2.72 15.64 9.76
CA TYR A 294 1.46 16.08 10.37
C TYR A 294 0.41 16.44 9.31
N LEU A 295 0.82 16.97 8.16
CA LEU A 295 -0.11 17.22 7.05
C LEU A 295 -0.67 15.92 6.46
N LEU A 296 0.15 14.86 6.39
CA LEU A 296 -0.30 13.54 6.00
C LEU A 296 -1.25 12.93 7.04
N LEU A 297 -0.94 13.04 8.33
CA LEU A 297 -1.82 12.57 9.41
C LEU A 297 -3.15 13.32 9.47
N ALA A 298 -3.17 14.61 9.15
CA ALA A 298 -4.40 15.38 9.00
C ALA A 298 -5.25 14.92 7.80
N THR A 299 -4.61 14.44 6.74
CA THR A 299 -5.30 13.82 5.60
C THR A 299 -5.84 12.45 5.99
N TRP A 300 -5.04 11.66 6.73
CA TRP A 300 -5.44 10.36 7.27
C TRP A 300 -6.70 10.47 8.14
N ALA A 301 -6.76 11.46 9.03
CA ALA A 301 -7.93 11.71 9.88
C ALA A 301 -9.19 12.04 9.06
N ARG A 302 -9.06 12.77 7.95
CA ARG A 302 -10.21 13.06 7.07
C ARG A 302 -10.75 11.80 6.40
N HIS A 303 -9.88 10.89 5.98
CA HIS A 303 -10.33 9.59 5.45
C HIS A 303 -11.00 8.73 6.53
N ARG A 304 -10.49 8.76 7.76
CA ARG A 304 -11.13 8.12 8.91
C ARG A 304 -12.56 8.62 9.13
N GLU A 305 -12.75 9.94 9.23
CA GLU A 305 -14.08 10.53 9.41
C GLU A 305 -15.01 10.17 8.25
N LYS A 306 -14.50 10.15 7.01
CA LYS A 306 -15.31 9.75 5.87
C LYS A 306 -15.82 8.32 5.97
N ILE A 307 -15.02 7.36 6.46
CA ILE A 307 -15.50 5.98 6.69
C ILE A 307 -16.57 5.96 7.79
N ILE A 308 -16.41 6.75 8.86
CA ILE A 308 -17.39 6.86 9.94
C ILE A 308 -18.71 7.42 9.41
N GLU A 309 -18.69 8.45 8.57
CA GLU A 309 -19.89 8.95 7.91
C GLU A 309 -20.59 7.87 7.07
N LEU A 310 -19.82 7.14 6.25
CA LEU A 310 -20.33 6.06 5.41
C LEU A 310 -20.86 4.85 6.20
N SER A 311 -20.39 4.64 7.43
CA SER A 311 -20.88 3.57 8.33
C SER A 311 -22.37 3.67 8.65
N THR A 312 -22.96 4.86 8.49
CA THR A 312 -24.41 5.06 8.66
C THR A 312 -25.24 4.49 7.51
N LEU A 313 -24.61 4.17 6.38
CA LEU A 313 -25.24 3.73 5.13
C LEU A 313 -24.93 2.27 4.76
N VAL A 314 -24.05 1.60 5.51
CA VAL A 314 -23.63 0.21 5.27
C VAL A 314 -23.97 -0.59 6.52
N HIS A 315 -24.85 -1.58 6.39
CA HIS A 315 -25.33 -2.40 7.51
C HIS A 315 -24.82 -3.83 7.46
N SER A 316 -24.42 -4.33 6.29
CA SER A 316 -23.89 -5.69 6.12
C SER A 316 -22.43 -5.84 6.57
N VAL A 317 -21.73 -4.74 6.84
CA VAL A 317 -20.32 -4.72 7.27
C VAL A 317 -20.13 -3.69 8.39
N ASP A 318 -19.48 -4.09 9.50
CA ASP A 318 -19.09 -3.16 10.57
C ASP A 318 -17.89 -2.30 10.14
N LEU A 319 -18.17 -1.15 9.51
CA LEU A 319 -17.14 -0.19 9.10
C LEU A 319 -16.41 0.47 10.29
N ILE A 320 -17.01 0.48 11.49
CA ILE A 320 -16.35 0.98 12.70
C ILE A 320 -15.27 -0.01 13.19
N ALA A 321 -15.51 -1.32 13.05
CA ALA A 321 -14.45 -2.31 13.25
C ALA A 321 -13.30 -2.13 12.25
N LEU A 322 -13.59 -1.86 10.96
CA LEU A 322 -12.55 -1.57 9.97
C LEU A 322 -11.72 -0.33 10.35
N VAL A 323 -12.36 0.77 10.78
CA VAL A 323 -11.66 1.98 11.25
C VAL A 323 -10.72 1.67 12.42
N ARG A 324 -11.20 0.93 13.43
CA ARG A 324 -10.38 0.52 14.58
C ARG A 324 -9.18 -0.33 14.17
N GLY A 325 -9.35 -1.19 13.16
CA GLY A 325 -8.27 -1.95 12.56
C GLY A 325 -7.20 -1.06 11.91
N LEU A 326 -7.62 -0.06 11.13
CA LEU A 326 -6.72 0.89 10.46
C LEU A 326 -6.02 1.85 11.44
N GLU A 327 -6.68 2.20 12.54
CA GLU A 327 -6.06 2.90 13.68
C GLU A 327 -4.92 2.07 14.27
N LYS A 328 -5.15 0.78 14.55
CA LYS A 328 -4.10 -0.13 15.00
C LYS A 328 -2.98 -0.27 13.97
N LEU A 329 -3.31 -0.29 12.68
CA LEU A 329 -2.33 -0.34 11.60
C LEU A 329 -1.43 0.90 11.60
N LEU A 330 -1.98 2.10 11.81
CA LEU A 330 -1.17 3.32 11.96
C LEU A 330 -0.24 3.23 13.18
N GLY A 331 -0.75 2.78 14.32
CA GLY A 331 0.07 2.52 15.52
C GLY A 331 1.20 1.54 15.23
N LEU A 332 0.91 0.44 14.54
CA LEU A 332 1.89 -0.57 14.16
C LEU A 332 2.98 0.01 13.23
N HIS A 333 2.61 0.79 12.22
CA HIS A 333 3.58 1.50 11.37
C HIS A 333 4.50 2.41 12.19
N ILE A 334 3.93 3.22 13.08
CA ILE A 334 4.69 4.16 13.92
C ILE A 334 5.67 3.40 14.82
N SER A 335 5.22 2.36 15.52
CA SER A 335 6.04 1.56 16.43
C SER A 335 7.13 0.75 15.70
N CYS A 336 6.91 0.35 14.45
CA CYS A 336 7.89 -0.37 13.63
C CYS A 336 8.74 0.54 12.72
N ARG A 337 8.70 1.86 12.90
CA ARG A 337 9.48 2.81 12.09
C ARG A 337 10.97 2.43 12.09
N GLY A 338 11.55 2.30 10.90
CA GLY A 338 12.96 1.93 10.70
C GLY A 338 13.24 0.44 10.59
N TYR A 339 12.23 -0.41 10.86
CA TYR A 339 12.25 -1.86 10.60
C TYR A 339 11.50 -2.25 9.32
N ILE A 340 10.69 -1.34 8.79
CA ILE A 340 9.83 -1.53 7.60
C ILE A 340 10.18 -0.60 6.44
#